data_AF-X1I2M7-F1
#
_entry.id   AF-X1I2M7-F1
#
_cell.length_a   1.000
_cell.length_b   1.000
_cell.length_c   1.000
_cell.angle_alpha   90.00
_cell.angle_beta   90.00
_cell.angle_gamma   90.00
#
_symmetry.space_group_name_H-M   'P 1'
#
loop_
_entity.id
_entity.type
_entity.pdbx_description
1 polymer ?
#
loop_
_entity_poly.entity_id
_entity_poly.type
_entity_poly.pdbx_seq_one_letter_code
_entity_poly.pdbx_strand_id
1 'polypeptide(L)' 'EFHALGVPWWDDLLAGEGPLIRRGHIELPAAAGLGVELNEDVARAHLSEGSTFFE' A
#
# COMPACT_ATOMS: atom_id res chain seq x y z
N GLU A 1 -2.97 0.85 -15.86
CA GLU A 1 -4.30 0.44 -15.37
C GLU A 1 -4.22 0.14 -13.88
N PHE A 2 -5.33 0.30 -13.15
CA PHE A 2 -5.41 -0.01 -11.71
C PHE A 2 -6.38 -1.17 -11.50
N HIS A 3 -5.89 -2.31 -10.99
CA HIS A 3 -6.66 -3.55 -10.91
C HIS A 3 -7.13 -3.92 -9.49
N ALA A 4 -6.75 -3.15 -8.48
CA ALA A 4 -7.09 -3.42 -7.09
C ALA A 4 -8.33 -2.65 -6.60
N LEU A 5 -9.18 -2.15 -7.51
CA LEU A 5 -10.40 -1.41 -7.17
C LEU A 5 -11.35 -2.19 -6.24
N GLY A 6 -11.35 -3.52 -6.34
CA GLY A 6 -12.16 -4.41 -5.48
C GLY A 6 -11.47 -4.86 -4.20
N VAL A 7 -10.26 -4.38 -3.90
CA VAL A 7 -9.49 -4.77 -2.71
C VAL A 7 -9.65 -3.68 -1.64
N PRO A 8 -10.49 -3.89 -0.62
CA PRO A 8 -10.92 -2.82 0.29
C PRO A 8 -9.78 -2.26 1.16
N TRP A 9 -8.73 -3.05 1.41
CA TRP A 9 -7.57 -2.69 2.22
C TRP A 9 -6.40 -2.13 1.40
N TRP A 10 -6.55 -1.96 0.08
CA TRP A 10 -5.43 -1.60 -0.79
C TRP A 10 -4.79 -0.27 -0.41
N ASP A 11 -5.60 0.75 -0.11
CA ASP A 11 -5.11 2.06 0.33
C ASP A 11 -4.46 2.00 1.72
N ASP A 12 -4.84 1.04 2.56
CA ASP A 12 -4.32 0.89 3.93
C ASP A 12 -2.92 0.26 3.98
N LEU A 13 -2.42 -0.28 2.85
CA LEU A 13 -1.11 -0.93 2.76
C LEU A 13 0.05 0.06 2.94
N LEU A 14 -0.19 1.36 2.76
CA LEU A 14 0.80 2.40 3.01
C LEU A 14 0.54 3.08 4.36
N ALA A 15 1.60 3.33 5.12
CA ALA A 15 1.53 4.20 6.29
C ALA A 15 1.52 5.68 5.82
N GLY A 16 0.60 6.49 6.36
CA GLY A 16 0.53 7.92 6.06
C GLY A 16 -0.87 8.42 5.64
N GLU A 17 -0.91 9.62 5.06
CA GLU A 17 -2.17 10.32 4.78
C GLU A 17 -2.79 9.99 3.41
N GLY A 18 -4.00 9.46 3.46
CA GLY A 18 -4.97 9.44 2.36
C GLY A 18 -4.65 8.48 1.22
N PRO A 19 -5.59 8.29 0.28
CA PRO A 19 -5.41 7.34 -0.81
C PRO A 19 -4.24 7.77 -1.71
N LEU A 20 -3.42 6.81 -2.12
CA LEU A 20 -2.29 7.06 -3.02
C LEU A 20 -2.77 7.58 -4.38
N ILE A 21 -3.87 7.01 -4.87
CA ILE A 21 -4.50 7.41 -6.13
C ILE A 21 -5.60 8.44 -5.84
N ARG A 22 -5.43 9.65 -6.37
CA ARG A 22 -6.37 10.77 -6.22
C ARG A 22 -6.86 11.21 -7.58
N ARG A 23 -8.16 11.09 -7.83
CA ARG A 23 -8.80 11.44 -9.12
C ARG A 23 -8.13 10.74 -10.31
N GLY A 24 -7.74 9.48 -10.14
CA GLY A 24 -7.09 8.67 -11.19
C GLY A 24 -5.61 8.98 -11.44
N HIS A 25 -4.96 9.76 -10.56
CA HIS A 25 -3.56 10.15 -10.68
C HIS A 25 -2.81 9.89 -9.36
N ILE A 26 -1.49 9.68 -9.43
CA ILE A 26 -0.61 9.61 -8.26
C ILE A 26 0.30 10.84 -8.31
N GLU A 27 0.34 11.59 -7.21
CA GLU A 27 1.34 12.63 -7.01
C GLU A 27 2.64 11.97 -6.54
N LEU A 28 3.74 12.19 -7.27
CA LEU A 28 5.01 11.55 -6.95
C LEU A 28 5.64 12.22 -5.71
N PRO A 29 5.94 11.45 -4.65
CA PRO A 29 6.61 11.99 -3.48
C PRO A 29 8.02 12.48 -3.79
N ALA A 30 8.46 13.54 -3.11
CA ALA A 30 9.83 14.05 -3.20
C ALA A 30 10.79 13.41 -2.17
N ALA A 31 10.27 12.59 -1.26
CA ALA A 31 11.08 11.90 -0.26
C ALA A 31 11.98 10.84 -0.89
N ALA A 32 13.04 10.46 -0.18
CA ALA A 32 14.01 9.49 -0.69
C ALA A 32 13.38 8.11 -0.97
N GLY A 33 13.96 7.38 -1.93
CA GLY A 33 13.44 6.07 -2.34
C GLY A 33 12.11 6.18 -3.09
N LEU A 34 11.14 5.33 -2.74
CA LEU A 34 9.77 5.41 -3.28
C LEU A 34 8.93 6.50 -2.60
N GLY A 35 9.42 7.07 -1.50
CA GLY A 35 8.73 8.12 -0.74
C GLY A 35 7.41 7.68 -0.10
N VAL A 36 7.27 6.39 0.17
CA VAL A 36 6.15 5.77 0.90
C VAL A 36 6.70 4.77 1.92
N GLU A 37 5.93 4.50 2.95
CA GLU A 37 6.26 3.54 4.01
C GLU A 37 5.22 2.42 4.03
N LEU A 38 5.66 1.18 4.24
CA LEU A 38 4.77 0.01 4.30
C LEU A 38 4.04 0.00 5.66
N ASN A 39 2.72 -0.18 5.63
CA ASN A 39 1.96 -0.50 6.83
C ASN A 39 2.12 -1.99 7.15
N GLU A 40 3.05 -2.32 8.04
CA GLU A 40 3.36 -3.71 8.38
C GLU A 40 2.19 -4.45 9.04
N ASP A 41 1.32 -3.75 9.79
CA ASP A 41 0.15 -4.36 10.41
C ASP A 41 -0.83 -4.88 9.35
N VAL A 42 -1.11 -4.07 8.32
CA VAL A 42 -1.99 -4.46 7.21
C VAL A 42 -1.34 -5.52 6.33
N ALA A 43 -0.04 -5.39 6.07
CA ALA A 43 0.72 -6.37 5.29
C ALA A 43 0.72 -7.74 5.97
N ARG A 44 0.94 -7.80 7.29
CA ARG A 44 0.92 -9.05 8.06
C ARG A 44 -0.49 -9.65 8.14
N ALA A 45 -1.53 -8.83 8.23
CA ALA A 45 -2.93 -9.29 8.24
C ALA A 45 -3.39 -9.93 6.92
N HIS A 46 -2.73 -9.62 5.79
CA HIS A 46 -3.13 -10.06 4.45
C HIS A 46 -2.05 -10.90 3.75
N LEU A 47 -1.18 -11.57 4.52
CA LEU A 47 -0.20 -12.51 3.99
C LEU A 47 -0.87 -13.59 3.12
N SER A 48 -0.17 -14.00 2.06
CA SER A 48 -0.62 -15.12 1.25
C SER A 48 -0.54 -16.42 2.05
N GLU A 49 -1.47 -17.33 1.77
CA GLU A 49 -1.49 -18.63 2.43
C GLU A 49 -0.14 -19.36 2.26
N GLY A 50 0.43 -19.81 3.38
CA GLY A 50 1.72 -20.51 3.42
C GLY A 50 2.96 -19.59 3.39
N SER A 51 2.80 -18.26 3.38
CA SER A 51 3.92 -17.33 3.52
C SER A 51 4.22 -16.99 4.99
N THR A 52 5.48 -16.67 5.27
CA THR A 52 5.88 -15.94 6.48
C THR A 52 5.95 -14.45 6.17
N PHE A 53 5.95 -13.63 7.22
CA PHE A 53 6.43 -12.26 7.09
C PHE A 53 7.96 -12.28 6.90
N PHE A 54 8.67 -11.17 7.08
CA PHE A 54 10.13 -11.07 6.92
C PHE A 54 10.96 -11.82 7.99
N GLU A 55 10.49 -12.99 8.41
CA GLU A 55 11.05 -13.91 9.41
C GLU A 55 11.49 -15.22 8.75
#